data_AF-A0A535PBA3-F1
#
_entry.id   AF-A0A535PBA3-F1
#
_cell.length_a   1.000
_cell.length_b   1.000
_cell.length_c   1.000
_cell.angle_alpha   90.00
_cell.angle_beta   90.00
_cell.angle_gamma   90.00
#
_symmetry.space_group_name_H-M   'P 1'
#
loop_
_entity.id
_entity.type
_entity.pdbx_description
1 polymer ?
#
loop_
_entity_poly.entity_id
_entity_poly.type
_entity_poly.pdbx_seq_one_letter_code
_entity_poly.pdbx_strand_id
1 'polypeptide(L)'
;CSSSMIDSFALAAYRADIFGTDFKTEPDIAIANGKATFGSAWSTPVDESGSVLINFSGPPDNFKDYGRYISFADVINGTADPQAIQGKIVLVGYDGLAGVNDEKLVTTSFGLNKTLPMPGVEIHANVVQMLLNAVDNPNSPSRFLKAEPPWLLLALLIVLTLATAVGVARVTVLWGLIGTVLALGLFTFGMSASTIGFRISSTPGSRSRSPIRG
;
A
#
# COMPACT_ATOMS: atom_id res chain seq x y z
N CYS A 1 -24.67 20.83 -17.12
CA CYS A 1 -24.00 22.14 -17.09
C CYS A 1 -23.03 22.22 -18.26
N SER A 2 -23.31 23.06 -19.26
CA SER A 2 -22.40 23.33 -20.38
C SER A 2 -21.71 24.66 -20.11
N SER A 3 -20.78 24.69 -19.16
CA SER A 3 -19.82 25.80 -19.14
C SER A 3 -18.80 25.50 -20.23
N SER A 4 -18.68 26.39 -21.21
CA SER A 4 -17.54 26.42 -22.12
C SER A 4 -16.30 26.55 -21.24
N MET A 5 -15.65 25.43 -20.90
CA MET A 5 -14.35 25.49 -20.26
C MET A 5 -13.43 26.16 -21.27
N ILE A 6 -12.76 27.22 -20.83
CA ILE A 6 -11.69 27.80 -21.63
C ILE A 6 -10.62 26.72 -21.69
N ASP A 7 -10.34 26.20 -22.89
CA ASP A 7 -9.24 25.28 -23.11
C ASP A 7 -7.97 25.89 -22.50
N SER A 8 -7.25 25.11 -21.70
CA SER A 8 -5.93 25.54 -21.24
C SER A 8 -5.05 25.78 -22.46
N PHE A 9 -4.14 26.74 -22.39
CA PHE A 9 -3.23 27.04 -23.51
C PHE A 9 -2.50 25.78 -24.00
N ALA A 10 -2.10 24.90 -23.07
CA ALA A 10 -1.47 23.63 -23.38
C ALA A 10 -2.40 22.69 -24.17
N LEU A 11 -3.67 22.59 -23.78
CA LEU A 11 -4.65 21.77 -24.51
C LEU A 11 -4.92 22.33 -25.91
N ALA A 12 -5.06 23.65 -26.04
CA ALA A 12 -5.26 24.30 -27.33
C ALA A 12 -4.05 24.11 -28.27
N ALA A 13 -2.82 24.22 -27.75
CA ALA A 13 -1.61 23.99 -28.53
C ALA A 13 -1.47 22.52 -28.95
N TYR A 14 -1.72 21.57 -28.04
CA TYR A 14 -1.71 20.15 -28.34
C TYR A 14 -2.75 19.77 -29.39
N ARG A 15 -3.93 20.37 -29.33
CA ARG A 15 -5.00 20.18 -30.29
C ARG A 15 -4.62 20.67 -31.69
N ALA A 16 -3.96 21.83 -31.78
CA ALA A 16 -3.44 22.36 -33.04
C ALA A 16 -2.32 21.48 -33.63
N ASP A 17 -1.49 20.88 -32.78
CA ASP A 17 -0.41 19.97 -33.20
C ASP A 17 -0.96 18.65 -33.77
N ILE A 18 -1.92 18.03 -33.07
CA ILE A 18 -2.48 16.73 -33.46
C ILE A 18 -3.44 16.85 -34.65
N PHE A 19 -4.32 17.86 -34.67
CA PHE A 19 -5.40 17.98 -35.66
C PHE A 19 -5.15 19.04 -36.73
N GLY A 20 -3.99 19.70 -36.71
CA GLY A 20 -3.60 20.67 -37.74
C GLY A 20 -4.59 21.81 -37.87
N THR A 21 -5.24 21.95 -39.03
CA THR A 21 -6.20 23.02 -39.34
C THR A 21 -7.62 22.75 -38.84
N ASP A 22 -7.94 21.51 -38.46
CA ASP A 22 -9.29 21.06 -38.09
C ASP A 22 -9.54 21.10 -36.57
N PHE A 23 -8.61 21.68 -35.81
CA PHE A 23 -8.64 21.83 -34.36
C PHE A 23 -9.89 22.52 -33.79
N LYS A 24 -10.66 23.24 -34.61
CA LYS A 24 -11.90 23.94 -34.20
C LYS A 24 -13.16 23.07 -34.29
N THR A 25 -13.11 21.98 -35.05
CA THR A 25 -14.27 21.14 -35.37
C THR A 25 -14.20 19.74 -34.77
N GLU A 26 -13.03 19.36 -34.27
CA GLU A 26 -12.77 18.09 -33.60
C GLU A 26 -13.41 18.01 -32.20
N PRO A 27 -13.84 16.82 -31.73
CA PRO A 27 -14.54 16.66 -30.47
C PRO A 27 -13.69 17.10 -29.26
N ASP A 28 -14.34 17.68 -28.25
CA ASP A 28 -13.77 17.82 -26.91
C ASP A 28 -13.52 16.47 -26.24
N ILE A 29 -12.73 16.50 -25.16
CA ILE A 29 -12.50 15.33 -24.33
C ILE A 29 -13.86 14.79 -23.89
N ALA A 30 -14.21 13.61 -24.39
CA ALA A 30 -15.44 12.93 -24.03
C ALA A 30 -15.13 11.90 -22.93
N ILE A 31 -15.92 11.91 -21.87
CA ILE A 31 -15.82 10.92 -20.79
C ILE A 31 -17.04 10.01 -20.90
N ALA A 32 -16.81 8.74 -21.20
CA ALA A 32 -17.85 7.74 -21.30
C ALA A 32 -17.33 6.38 -20.83
N ASN A 33 -18.16 5.64 -20.07
CA ASN A 33 -17.86 4.26 -19.64
C ASN A 33 -16.49 4.09 -18.95
N GLY A 34 -16.10 5.05 -18.10
CA GLY A 34 -14.80 5.00 -17.39
C GLY A 34 -13.58 5.20 -18.30
N LYS A 35 -13.75 5.86 -19.45
CA LYS A 35 -12.68 6.23 -20.35
C LYS A 35 -12.84 7.69 -20.78
N ALA A 36 -11.72 8.42 -20.77
CA ALA A 36 -11.59 9.71 -21.40
C ALA A 36 -11.00 9.50 -22.79
N THR A 37 -11.71 9.98 -23.81
CA THR A 37 -11.30 9.90 -25.22
C THR A 37 -11.12 11.31 -25.76
N PHE A 38 -9.99 11.56 -26.40
CA PHE A 38 -9.72 12.80 -27.11
C PHE A 38 -9.70 12.54 -28.62
N GLY A 39 -10.87 12.71 -29.26
CA GLY A 39 -11.06 12.36 -30.68
C GLY A 39 -10.54 10.95 -30.99
N SER A 40 -9.73 10.84 -32.04
CA SER A 40 -8.98 9.62 -32.39
C SER A 40 -7.55 9.59 -31.85
N ALA A 41 -7.11 10.62 -31.12
CA ALA A 41 -5.71 10.79 -30.73
C ALA A 41 -5.28 9.84 -29.61
N TRP A 42 -6.10 9.72 -28.56
CA TRP A 42 -5.84 8.82 -27.44
C TRP A 42 -7.12 8.49 -26.66
N SER A 43 -7.05 7.39 -25.91
CA SER A 43 -8.07 6.94 -24.97
C SER A 43 -7.39 6.46 -23.69
N THR A 44 -7.82 6.98 -22.55
CA THR A 44 -7.22 6.69 -21.24
C THR A 44 -8.31 6.29 -20.24
N PRO A 45 -8.13 5.25 -19.42
CA PRO A 45 -9.10 4.91 -18.39
C PRO A 45 -9.13 5.97 -17.29
N VAL A 46 -10.34 6.37 -16.89
CA VAL A 46 -10.62 7.38 -15.86
C VAL A 46 -11.77 6.91 -14.97
N ASP A 47 -11.92 7.52 -13.80
CA ASP A 47 -13.08 7.31 -12.96
C ASP A 47 -14.32 8.04 -13.49
N GLU A 48 -15.46 7.92 -12.79
CA GLU A 48 -16.72 8.55 -13.17
C GLU A 48 -16.65 10.09 -13.19
N SER A 49 -15.68 10.67 -12.48
CA SER A 49 -15.43 12.12 -12.46
C SER A 49 -14.48 12.60 -13.56
N GLY A 50 -13.90 11.69 -14.33
CA GLY A 50 -12.84 11.99 -15.30
C GLY A 50 -11.45 12.09 -14.69
N SER A 51 -11.29 11.71 -13.43
CA SER A 51 -10.01 11.73 -12.71
C SER A 51 -9.28 10.39 -12.83
N VAL A 52 -7.97 10.41 -12.61
CA VAL A 52 -7.15 9.21 -12.54
C VAL A 52 -6.26 9.25 -11.29
N LEU A 53 -6.13 8.10 -10.62
CA LEU A 53 -5.17 7.94 -9.54
C LEU A 53 -3.76 7.80 -10.11
N ILE A 54 -2.86 8.67 -9.65
CA ILE A 54 -1.45 8.66 -10.08
C ILE A 54 -0.75 7.44 -9.47
N ASN A 55 -0.21 6.58 -10.34
CA ASN A 55 0.67 5.50 -9.92
C ASN A 55 2.12 6.01 -9.83
N PHE A 56 2.49 6.49 -8.66
CA PHE A 56 3.85 6.97 -8.38
C PHE A 56 4.87 5.85 -8.52
N SER A 57 5.96 6.11 -9.24
CA SER A 57 7.01 5.14 -9.52
C SER A 57 7.94 4.89 -8.33
N GLY A 58 7.83 5.69 -7.26
CA GLY A 58 8.65 5.57 -6.07
C GLY A 58 8.39 6.67 -5.04
N PRO A 59 9.20 6.71 -3.96
CA PRO A 59 9.21 7.82 -3.01
C PRO A 59 9.66 9.14 -3.68
N PRO A 60 9.51 10.30 -3.00
CA PRO A 60 10.14 11.55 -3.42
C PRO A 60 11.65 11.40 -3.67
N ASP A 61 12.20 12.19 -4.59
CA ASP A 61 13.60 12.13 -5.06
C ASP A 61 13.97 10.83 -5.81
N ASN A 62 13.03 9.93 -6.08
CA ASN A 62 13.33 8.67 -6.78
C ASN A 62 13.93 8.91 -8.17
N PHE A 63 13.41 9.88 -8.93
CA PHE A 63 13.98 10.23 -10.24
C PHE A 63 15.39 10.83 -10.12
N LYS A 64 15.66 11.58 -9.05
CA LYS A 64 16.96 12.18 -8.75
C LYS A 64 17.99 11.10 -8.41
N ASP A 65 17.60 10.13 -7.58
CA ASP A 65 18.43 8.98 -7.19
C ASP A 65 18.83 8.13 -8.40
N TYR A 66 17.96 8.02 -9.41
CA TYR A 66 18.26 7.37 -10.69
C TYR A 66 19.00 8.26 -11.70
N GLY A 67 19.51 9.42 -11.29
CA GLY A 67 20.29 10.33 -12.15
C GLY A 67 19.48 10.94 -13.29
N ARG A 68 18.18 11.17 -13.10
CA ARG A 68 17.31 11.82 -14.09
C ARG A 68 17.19 13.33 -13.91
N TYR A 69 17.89 13.88 -12.92
CA TYR A 69 17.90 15.32 -12.65
C TYR A 69 19.12 15.94 -13.29
N ILE A 70 18.92 17.04 -14.01
CA ILE A 70 19.98 17.79 -14.67
C ILE A 70 19.82 19.25 -14.24
N SER A 71 20.90 19.86 -13.77
CA SER A 71 20.90 21.28 -13.44
C SER A 71 20.62 22.10 -14.69
N PHE A 72 19.65 23.02 -14.60
CA PHE A 72 19.34 23.93 -15.71
C PHE A 72 20.54 24.81 -16.11
N ALA A 73 21.39 25.17 -15.14
CA ALA A 73 22.61 25.92 -15.41
C ALA A 73 23.61 25.12 -16.27
N ASP A 74 23.73 23.81 -16.05
CA ASP A 74 24.61 22.95 -16.84
C ASP A 74 24.10 22.76 -18.27
N VAL A 75 22.78 22.78 -18.46
CA VAL A 75 22.17 22.78 -19.79
C VAL A 75 22.47 24.08 -20.53
N ILE A 76 22.34 25.24 -19.87
CA ILE A 76 22.66 26.54 -20.48
C ILE A 76 24.16 26.66 -20.82
N ASN A 77 25.02 26.17 -19.93
CA ASN A 77 26.47 26.22 -20.12
C ASN A 77 26.99 25.15 -21.11
N GLY A 78 26.12 24.26 -21.59
CA GLY A 78 26.48 23.18 -22.51
C GLY A 78 27.35 22.10 -21.87
N THR A 79 27.37 21.99 -20.54
CA THR A 79 28.15 21.00 -19.77
C THR A 79 27.35 19.74 -19.45
N ALA A 80 26.02 19.78 -19.60
CA ALA A 80 25.17 18.61 -19.42
C ALA A 80 25.41 17.54 -20.50
N ASP A 81 25.36 16.26 -20.11
CA ASP A 81 25.48 15.14 -21.04
C ASP A 81 24.31 15.12 -22.05
N PRO A 82 24.56 15.27 -23.37
CA PRO A 82 23.50 15.22 -24.37
C PRO A 82 22.72 13.91 -24.37
N GLN A 83 23.35 12.78 -23.99
CA GLN A 83 22.69 11.47 -23.94
C GLN A 83 21.62 11.40 -22.84
N ALA A 84 21.75 12.24 -21.81
CA ALA A 84 20.76 12.35 -20.74
C ALA A 84 19.48 13.08 -21.19
N ILE A 85 19.49 13.76 -22.35
CA ILE A 85 18.41 14.62 -22.85
C ILE A 85 17.82 14.06 -24.16
N GLN A 86 18.67 13.58 -25.06
CA GLN A 86 18.27 13.21 -26.42
C GLN A 86 17.22 12.08 -26.44
N GLY A 87 16.11 12.31 -27.18
CA GLY A 87 15.04 11.33 -27.36
C GLY A 87 14.21 11.06 -26.10
N LYS A 88 14.31 11.92 -25.07
CA LYS A 88 13.58 11.81 -23.81
C LYS A 88 12.61 12.98 -23.66
N ILE A 89 11.58 12.77 -22.84
CA ILE A 89 10.68 13.85 -22.42
C ILE A 89 11.38 14.60 -21.28
N VAL A 90 11.60 15.89 -21.47
CA VAL A 90 12.27 16.76 -20.49
C VAL A 90 11.22 17.66 -19.85
N LEU A 91 11.16 17.62 -18.52
CA LEU A 91 10.32 18.50 -17.73
C LEU A 91 11.22 19.52 -17.03
N VAL A 92 10.87 20.79 -17.16
CA VAL A 92 11.60 21.89 -16.55
C VAL A 92 10.76 22.45 -15.41
N GLY A 93 11.35 22.50 -14.22
CA GLY A 93 10.66 22.97 -13.03
C GLY A 93 11.63 23.20 -11.88
N TYR A 94 11.07 23.45 -10.72
CA TYR A 94 11.82 23.76 -9.50
C TYR A 94 11.91 22.52 -8.60
N ASP A 95 13.05 22.35 -7.95
CA ASP A 95 13.34 21.31 -6.95
C ASP A 95 14.01 21.96 -5.74
N GLY A 96 13.42 21.84 -4.54
CA GLY A 96 14.07 22.26 -3.29
C GLY A 96 14.44 23.75 -3.17
N LEU A 97 13.86 24.65 -3.97
CA LEU A 97 14.17 26.07 -3.90
C LEU A 97 13.46 26.74 -2.72
N ALA A 98 14.27 27.26 -1.79
CA ALA A 98 13.77 28.03 -0.65
C ALA A 98 12.91 29.21 -1.12
N GLY A 99 11.67 29.28 -0.64
CA GLY A 99 10.70 30.33 -1.00
C GLY A 99 9.75 29.98 -2.15
N VAL A 100 9.93 28.83 -2.82
CA VAL A 100 9.01 28.31 -3.85
C VAL A 100 8.32 27.07 -3.31
N ASN A 101 7.04 27.19 -2.94
CA ASN A 101 6.26 26.09 -2.35
C ASN A 101 5.61 25.19 -3.43
N ASP A 102 6.41 24.67 -4.37
CA ASP A 102 5.95 23.73 -5.41
C ASP A 102 6.05 22.26 -4.98
N GLU A 103 6.33 21.99 -3.72
CA GLU A 103 6.41 20.64 -3.18
C GLU A 103 5.09 20.24 -2.51
N LYS A 104 4.64 18.99 -2.70
CA LYS A 104 3.40 18.46 -2.12
C LYS A 104 3.62 17.11 -1.46
N LEU A 105 2.90 16.87 -0.37
CA LEU A 105 2.82 15.53 0.21
C LEU A 105 1.95 14.65 -0.70
N VAL A 106 2.50 13.52 -1.14
CA VAL A 106 1.82 12.51 -1.94
C VAL A 106 1.72 11.19 -1.19
N THR A 107 1.04 10.20 -1.75
CA THR A 107 0.85 8.89 -1.12
C THR A 107 2.17 8.17 -0.82
N THR A 108 3.21 8.41 -1.62
CA THR A 108 4.55 7.83 -1.43
C THR A 108 5.50 8.71 -0.59
N SER A 109 5.04 9.86 -0.10
CA SER A 109 5.85 10.79 0.72
C SER A 109 6.16 10.27 2.12
N PHE A 110 5.40 9.31 2.62
CA PHE A 110 5.55 8.78 3.97
C PHE A 110 6.52 7.59 3.98
N GLY A 111 7.68 7.76 4.62
CA GLY A 111 8.65 6.70 4.91
C GLY A 111 8.77 6.40 6.40
N LEU A 112 9.39 5.27 6.74
CA LEU A 112 9.60 4.83 8.14
C LEU A 112 10.37 5.85 8.99
N ASN A 113 11.29 6.59 8.37
CA ASN A 113 12.23 7.48 9.07
C ASN A 113 12.00 8.98 8.78
N LYS A 114 11.32 9.32 7.69
CA LYS A 114 11.13 10.70 7.25
C LYS A 114 9.89 10.82 6.36
N THR A 115 9.16 11.92 6.52
CA THR A 115 8.17 12.37 5.55
C THR A 115 8.82 13.44 4.68
N LEU A 116 8.87 13.22 3.37
CA LEU A 116 9.44 14.18 2.42
C LEU A 116 8.37 14.59 1.40
N PRO A 117 8.16 15.89 1.14
CA PRO A 117 7.27 16.30 0.08
C PRO A 117 7.92 16.01 -1.29
N MET A 118 7.11 15.72 -2.30
CA MET A 118 7.56 15.48 -3.67
C MET A 118 7.52 16.80 -4.46
N PRO A 119 8.58 17.17 -5.21
CA PRO A 119 8.56 18.32 -6.11
C PRO A 119 7.44 18.22 -7.16
N GLY A 120 6.80 19.34 -7.47
CA GLY A 120 5.73 19.41 -8.45
C GLY A 120 6.13 18.85 -9.81
N VAL A 121 7.36 19.13 -10.27
CA VAL A 121 7.91 18.58 -11.51
C VAL A 121 8.00 17.04 -11.49
N GLU A 122 8.31 16.44 -10.33
CA GLU A 122 8.37 14.99 -10.16
C GLU A 122 6.97 14.36 -10.14
N ILE A 123 5.97 15.06 -9.61
CA ILE A 123 4.57 14.63 -9.70
C ILE A 123 4.13 14.57 -11.17
N HIS A 124 4.43 15.59 -11.96
CA HIS A 124 4.14 15.60 -13.40
C HIS A 124 4.91 14.51 -14.16
N ALA A 125 6.16 14.24 -13.78
CA ALA A 125 6.95 13.15 -14.35
C ALA A 125 6.29 11.78 -14.11
N ASN A 126 5.74 11.55 -12.92
CA ASN A 126 4.99 10.33 -12.61
C ASN A 126 3.71 10.20 -13.45
N VAL A 127 2.98 11.30 -13.66
CA VAL A 127 1.79 11.32 -14.53
C VAL A 127 2.17 10.98 -15.96
N VAL A 128 3.22 11.60 -16.52
CA VAL A 128 3.71 11.30 -17.87
C VAL A 128 4.15 9.84 -17.97
N GLN A 129 4.93 9.34 -17.01
CA GLN A 129 5.35 7.94 -16.97
C GLN A 129 4.15 6.99 -16.91
N MET A 130 3.12 7.31 -16.14
CA MET A 130 1.89 6.51 -16.07
C MET A 130 1.16 6.48 -17.42
N LEU A 131 1.00 7.64 -18.06
CA LEU A 131 0.32 7.78 -19.35
C LEU A 131 1.09 7.12 -20.51
N LEU A 132 2.42 7.19 -20.52
CA LEU A 132 3.24 6.49 -21.52
C LEU A 132 3.08 4.96 -21.44
N ASN A 133 2.75 4.44 -20.26
CA ASN A 133 2.48 3.01 -20.03
C ASN A 133 0.96 2.72 -19.99
N ALA A 134 0.13 3.58 -20.58
CA ALA A 134 -1.32 3.42 -20.65
C ALA A 134 -1.78 2.42 -21.69
N VAL A 135 -1.01 2.25 -22.76
CA VAL A 135 -1.35 1.30 -23.82
C VAL A 135 -1.13 -0.10 -23.26
N ASP A 136 -2.23 -0.84 -23.11
CA ASP A 136 -2.22 -2.26 -22.76
C ASP A 136 -1.40 -3.02 -23.81
N ASN A 137 -0.14 -3.31 -23.47
CA ASN A 137 0.69 -4.23 -24.24
C ASN A 137 0.59 -5.59 -23.55
N PRO A 138 0.43 -6.71 -24.27
CA PRO A 138 0.48 -8.05 -23.67
C PRO A 138 1.74 -8.30 -22.80
N ASN A 139 2.83 -7.54 -23.00
CA ASN A 139 4.07 -7.64 -22.22
C ASN A 139 4.18 -6.64 -21.05
N SER A 140 3.31 -5.63 -20.97
CA SER A 140 3.30 -4.63 -19.90
C SER A 140 1.85 -4.29 -19.51
N PRO A 141 1.35 -4.79 -18.36
CA PRO A 141 0.02 -4.44 -17.89
C PRO A 141 -0.09 -2.93 -17.67
N SER A 142 -1.23 -2.33 -17.98
CA SER A 142 -1.48 -0.91 -17.75
C SER A 142 -1.08 -0.49 -16.32
N ARG A 143 -0.35 0.61 -16.17
CA ARG A 143 0.01 1.15 -14.84
C ARG A 143 -1.12 1.86 -14.12
N PHE A 144 -2.33 1.83 -14.66
CA PHE A 144 -3.50 2.48 -14.07
C PHE A 144 -3.96 1.73 -12.84
N LEU A 145 -4.12 2.48 -11.75
CA LEU A 145 -4.70 1.96 -10.53
C LEU A 145 -6.21 1.79 -10.76
N LYS A 146 -6.68 0.54 -10.75
CA LYS A 146 -8.11 0.23 -10.81
C LYS A 146 -8.66 0.22 -9.40
N ALA A 147 -9.83 0.83 -9.21
CA ALA A 147 -10.58 0.69 -7.97
C ALA A 147 -10.90 -0.80 -7.75
N GLU A 148 -10.58 -1.32 -6.58
CA GLU A 148 -10.95 -2.68 -6.22
C GLU A 148 -12.47 -2.78 -6.12
N PRO A 149 -13.07 -3.88 -6.62
CA PRO A 149 -14.51 -4.04 -6.54
C PRO A 149 -14.98 -4.11 -5.07
N PRO A 150 -16.04 -3.38 -4.67
CA PRO A 150 -16.49 -3.31 -3.27
C PRO A 150 -16.83 -4.67 -2.65
N TRP A 151 -17.29 -5.62 -3.46
CA TRP A 151 -17.62 -6.98 -3.01
C TRP A 151 -16.38 -7.76 -2.58
N LEU A 152 -15.22 -7.51 -3.20
CA LEU A 152 -13.96 -8.17 -2.85
C LEU A 152 -13.44 -7.66 -1.50
N LEU A 153 -13.53 -6.35 -1.26
CA LEU A 153 -13.24 -5.74 0.05
C LEU A 153 -14.16 -6.32 1.13
N LEU A 154 -15.46 -6.44 0.87
CA LEU A 154 -16.40 -7.03 1.82
C LEU A 154 -16.07 -8.50 2.11
N ALA A 155 -15.77 -9.29 1.08
CA ALA A 155 -15.38 -10.68 1.24
C ALA A 155 -14.09 -10.81 2.08
N LEU A 156 -13.10 -9.96 1.83
CA LEU A 156 -11.84 -9.95 2.57
C LEU A 156 -12.06 -9.56 4.04
N LEU A 157 -12.92 -8.58 4.32
CA LEU A 157 -13.31 -8.22 5.69
C LEU A 157 -14.02 -9.38 6.42
N ILE A 158 -14.94 -10.08 5.74
CA ILE A 158 -15.62 -11.25 6.32
C ILE A 158 -14.61 -12.37 6.61
N VAL A 159 -13.68 -12.64 5.69
CA VAL A 159 -12.65 -13.66 5.89
C VAL A 159 -11.73 -13.28 7.05
N LEU A 160 -11.27 -12.03 7.12
CA LEU A 160 -10.39 -11.55 8.18
C LEU A 160 -11.07 -11.60 9.55
N THR A 161 -12.35 -11.23 9.63
CA THR A 161 -13.13 -11.27 10.88
C THR A 161 -13.39 -12.71 11.33
N LEU A 162 -13.73 -13.62 10.41
CA LEU A 162 -13.87 -15.05 10.73
C LEU A 162 -12.56 -15.68 11.17
N ALA A 163 -11.46 -15.39 10.46
CA ALA A 163 -10.13 -15.88 10.83
C ALA A 163 -9.73 -15.40 12.24
N THR A 164 -9.99 -14.13 12.55
CA THR A 164 -9.73 -13.57 13.88
C THR A 164 -10.62 -14.20 14.95
N ALA A 165 -11.92 -14.38 14.66
CA ALA A 165 -12.86 -15.01 15.59
C ALA A 165 -12.47 -16.46 15.92
N VAL A 166 -12.10 -17.25 14.91
CA VAL A 166 -11.60 -18.62 15.11
C VAL A 166 -10.27 -18.62 15.85
N GLY A 167 -9.34 -17.73 15.49
CA GLY A 167 -8.04 -17.61 16.16
C GLY A 167 -8.19 -17.34 17.66
N VAL A 168 -8.98 -16.34 18.04
CA VAL A 168 -9.24 -15.99 19.44
C VAL A 168 -9.95 -17.12 20.18
N ALA A 169 -10.98 -17.73 19.56
CA ALA A 169 -11.72 -18.84 20.16
C ALA A 169 -10.84 -20.09 20.40
N ARG A 170 -9.84 -20.34 19.55
CA ARG A 170 -8.93 -21.49 19.71
C ARG A 170 -7.84 -21.23 20.74
N VAL A 171 -7.34 -20.01 20.86
CA VAL A 171 -6.32 -19.63 21.85
C VAL A 171 -6.90 -19.74 23.28
N THR A 172 -8.14 -19.31 23.51
CA THR A 172 -8.78 -19.43 24.84
C THR A 172 -9.01 -20.89 25.25
N VAL A 173 -9.33 -21.77 24.29
CA VAL A 173 -9.46 -23.22 24.54
C VAL A 173 -8.11 -23.87 24.89
N LEU A 174 -7.01 -23.44 24.27
CA LEU A 174 -5.67 -23.94 24.56
C LEU A 174 -5.21 -23.59 26.00
N TRP A 175 -5.45 -22.35 26.44
CA TRP A 175 -5.18 -21.96 27.83
C TRP A 175 -6.06 -22.72 28.83
N GLY A 176 -7.34 -22.96 28.49
CA GLY A 176 -8.23 -23.80 29.28
C GLY A 176 -7.74 -25.25 29.39
N LEU A 177 -7.28 -25.83 28.28
CA LEU A 177 -6.70 -27.18 28.25
C LEU A 177 -5.48 -27.27 29.18
N ILE A 178 -4.54 -26.34 29.08
CA ILE A 178 -3.35 -26.30 29.95
C ILE A 178 -3.74 -26.22 31.42
N GLY A 179 -4.72 -25.36 31.76
CA GLY A 179 -5.24 -25.23 33.12
C GLY A 179 -5.86 -26.53 33.65
N THR A 180 -6.65 -27.23 32.83
CA THR A 180 -7.28 -28.50 33.23
C THR A 180 -6.25 -29.61 33.44
N VAL A 181 -5.23 -29.71 32.59
CA VAL A 181 -4.15 -30.70 32.73
C VAL A 181 -3.34 -30.45 34.00
N LEU A 182 -3.00 -29.20 34.29
CA LEU A 182 -2.31 -28.82 35.54
C LEU A 182 -3.15 -29.13 36.77
N ALA A 183 -4.44 -28.81 36.76
CA ALA A 183 -5.35 -29.10 37.86
C ALA A 183 -5.46 -30.62 38.13
N LEU A 184 -5.61 -31.43 37.07
CA LEU A 184 -5.64 -32.89 37.19
C LEU A 184 -4.32 -33.46 37.69
N GLY A 185 -3.18 -32.93 37.23
CA GLY A 185 -1.85 -33.33 37.69
C GLY A 185 -1.64 -33.05 39.18
N LEU A 186 -1.97 -31.82 39.62
CA LEU A 186 -1.90 -31.42 41.03
C LEU A 186 -2.84 -32.25 41.92
N PHE A 187 -4.06 -32.48 41.46
CA PHE A 187 -5.03 -33.30 42.17
C PHE A 187 -4.54 -34.74 42.36
N THR A 188 -4.04 -35.35 41.28
CA THR A 188 -3.49 -36.71 41.31
C THR A 188 -2.27 -36.82 42.23
N PHE A 189 -1.37 -35.84 42.17
CA PHE A 189 -0.20 -35.79 43.04
C PHE A 189 -0.61 -35.66 44.52
N GLY A 190 -1.55 -34.77 44.86
CA GLY A 190 -2.04 -34.61 46.22
C GLY A 190 -2.73 -35.87 46.78
N MET A 191 -3.51 -36.57 45.95
CA MET A 191 -4.12 -37.85 46.30
C MET A 191 -3.07 -38.96 46.49
N SER A 192 -1.99 -38.95 45.70
CA SER A 192 -0.88 -39.90 45.87
C SER A 192 -0.08 -39.67 47.16
N ALA A 193 0.11 -38.41 47.57
CA ALA A 193 0.83 -38.08 48.81
C ALA A 193 0.04 -38.43 50.08
N SER A 194 -1.28 -38.23 50.05
CA SER A 194 -2.16 -38.51 51.18
C SER A 194 -2.34 -40.01 51.46
N THR A 195 -2.35 -40.85 50.42
CA THR A 195 -2.38 -42.32 50.56
C THR A 195 -1.09 -42.89 51.15
N ILE A 196 0.08 -42.30 50.86
CA ILE A 196 1.36 -42.68 51.48
C ILE A 196 1.38 -42.29 52.97
N GLY A 197 0.89 -41.10 53.33
CA GLY A 197 0.82 -40.64 54.73
C GLY A 197 -0.10 -41.49 55.61
N PHE A 198 -1.26 -41.90 55.08
CA PHE A 198 -2.21 -42.75 55.82
C PHE A 198 -1.65 -44.14 56.14
N ARG A 199 -0.80 -44.70 55.25
CA ARG A 199 -0.20 -46.04 55.42
C ARG A 199 0.88 -46.10 56.51
N ILE A 200 1.50 -44.97 56.85
CA ILE A 200 2.54 -44.88 57.90
C ILE A 200 1.88 -44.78 59.29
N SER A 201 0.69 -44.21 59.39
CA SER A 201 -0.06 -44.04 60.65
C SER A 201 -0.70 -45.33 61.19
N SER A 202 -0.88 -46.37 60.38
CA SER A 202 -1.64 -47.56 60.75
C SER A 202 -0.78 -48.76 61.18
N THR A 203 0.45 -48.54 61.66
CA THR A 203 1.28 -49.63 62.21
C THR A 203 0.75 -50.03 63.59
N PRO A 204 0.21 -51.24 63.81
CA PRO A 204 -0.39 -51.60 65.11
C PRO A 204 0.72 -51.80 66.15
N GLY A 205 0.63 -51.07 67.27
CA GLY A 205 1.55 -51.20 68.40
C GLY A 205 1.55 -52.61 68.99
N SER A 206 2.75 -53.16 69.21
CA SER A 206 2.97 -54.46 69.83
C SER A 206 2.45 -54.46 71.28
N ARG A 207 1.43 -55.28 71.53
CA ARG A 207 0.86 -55.53 72.86
C ARG A 207 1.87 -56.31 73.71
N SER A 208 2.54 -55.62 74.64
CA SER A 208 3.43 -56.25 75.63
C SER A 208 2.59 -57.11 76.60
N ARG A 209 2.86 -58.42 76.64
CA ARG A 209 2.31 -59.36 77.63
C ARG A 209 3.16 -59.28 78.90
N SER A 210 2.55 -59.00 80.05
CA SER A 210 3.17 -59.18 81.37
C SER A 210 3.19 -60.66 81.78
N PRO A 211 4.25 -61.15 82.45
CA PRO A 211 4.26 -62.48 83.02
C PRO A 211 3.65 -62.48 84.43
N ILE A 212 2.80 -63.47 84.70
CA ILE A 212 2.25 -63.78 86.01
C ILE A 212 3.37 -64.38 86.88
N ARG A 213 3.63 -63.80 88.06
CA ARG A 213 4.42 -64.43 89.13
C ARG A 213 3.47 -65.09 90.13
N GLY A 214 3.73 -66.37 90.41
CA GLY A 214 3.36 -67.03 91.66
C GLY A 214 4.43 -66.83 92.73
#